data_AF-A0A381VPK4-F1
#
_entry.id   AF-A0A381VPK4-F1
#
_cell.length_a   1.000
_cell.length_b   1.000
_cell.length_c   1.000
_cell.angle_alpha   90.00
_cell.angle_beta   90.00
_cell.angle_gamma   90.00
#
_symmetry.space_group_name_H-M   'P 1'
#
loop_
_entity.id
_entity.type
_entity.pdbx_description
1 polymer ?
#
loop_
_entity_poly.entity_id
_entity_poly.type
_entity_poly.pdbx_seq_one_letter_code
_entity_poly.pdbx_strand_id
1 'polypeptide(L)' 'MRAAVYRSKQLFEVTDIPKPEPGPEEVLIKVNQSAICGTDVHAFMYDIAPPGSVLGHEFAGVIA' A
#
# COMPACT_ATOMS: atom_id res chain seq x y z
N MET A 1 6.39 8.39 -6.04
CA MET A 1 5.31 8.58 -5.06
C MET A 1 5.70 7.83 -3.81
N ARG A 2 5.45 8.43 -2.64
CA ARG A 2 5.82 7.82 -1.35
C ARG A 2 4.86 6.69 -1.00
N ALA A 3 5.39 5.54 -0.59
CA ALA A 3 4.61 4.36 -0.21
C ALA A 3 5.25 3.64 0.99
N ALA A 4 4.44 2.94 1.78
CA ALA A 4 4.91 2.00 2.80
C ALA A 4 5.02 0.60 2.16
N VAL A 5 6.25 0.12 2.00
CA VAL A 5 6.56 -1.15 1.33
C VAL A 5 6.96 -2.19 2.36
N TYR A 6 6.28 -3.33 2.36
CA TYR A 6 6.62 -4.45 3.24
C TYR A 6 7.94 -5.10 2.81
N ARG A 7 8.86 -5.36 3.75
CA ARG A 7 10.20 -5.90 3.47
C ARG A 7 10.47 -7.27 4.08
N SER A 8 9.45 -7.97 4.58
CA SER A 8 9.54 -9.16 5.46
C SER A 8 9.96 -8.85 6.90
N LYS A 9 9.76 -9.82 7.79
CA LYS A 9 10.28 -9.81 9.17
C LYS A 9 9.91 -8.54 9.93
N GLN A 10 8.63 -8.18 9.85
CA GLN A 10 8.09 -7.04 10.59
C GLN A 10 8.80 -5.70 10.24
N LEU A 11 9.17 -5.53 8.97
CA LEU A 11 9.77 -4.29 8.48
C LEU A 11 8.89 -3.67 7.39
N PHE A 12 8.48 -2.42 7.65
CA PHE A 12 8.04 -1.51 6.60
C PHE A 12 9.13 -0.51 6.29
N GLU A 13 9.37 -0.29 5.00
CA GLU A 13 10.19 0.80 4.50
C GLU A 13 9.28 1.83 3.83
N VAL A 14 9.35 3.07 4.30
CA VAL A 14 8.66 4.18 3.63
C VAL A 14 9.61 4.78 2.60
N THR A 15 9.35 4.53 1.33
CA THR A 15 10.25 4.89 0.22
C THR A 15 9.47 5.45 -0.97
N ASP A 16 10.19 6.08 -1.90
CA ASP A 16 9.63 6.52 -3.17
C ASP A 16 9.64 5.39 -4.19
N ILE A 17 8.47 5.13 -4.79
CA ILE A 17 8.29 4.18 -5.89
C ILE A 17 7.72 4.90 -7.13
N PRO A 18 7.79 4.31 -8.34
CA PRO A 18 7.16 4.89 -9.51
C PRO A 18 5.66 5.17 -9.28
N LYS A 19 5.17 6.29 -9.83
CA LYS A 19 3.73 6.57 -9.85
C LYS A 19 3.08 5.59 -10.84
N PRO A 20 2.01 4.88 -10.48
CA PRO A 20 1.33 3.99 -11.40
C PRO A 20 0.62 4.79 -12.49
N GLU A 21 0.58 4.22 -13.69
CA GLU A 21 -0.18 4.73 -14.83
C GLU A 21 -1.44 3.87 -14.99
N PRO A 22 -2.66 4.46 -14.96
CA PRO A 22 -3.89 3.70 -15.09
C PRO A 22 -4.08 3.18 -16.52
N GLY A 23 -4.60 1.96 -16.66
CA GLY A 23 -5.06 1.41 -17.93
C GLY A 23 -6.40 2.00 -18.41
N PRO A 24 -6.93 1.53 -19.56
CA PRO A 24 -8.12 2.09 -20.20
C PRO A 24 -9.41 2.10 -19.34
N GLU A 25 -9.55 1.19 -18.38
CA GLU A 25 -10.73 1.05 -17.51
C GLU A 25 -10.40 1.27 -16.03
N GLU A 26 -9.22 1.82 -15.74
CA GLU A 26 -8.76 2.07 -14.38
C GLU A 26 -8.79 3.57 -14.08
N VAL A 27 -8.94 3.91 -12.80
CA VAL A 27 -8.76 5.29 -12.32
C VAL A 27 -7.55 5.35 -11.41
N LEU A 28 -6.76 6.40 -11.57
CA LEU A 28 -5.73 6.71 -10.59
C LEU A 28 -6.34 7.51 -9.45
N ILE A 29 -6.15 7.04 -8.22
CA ILE A 29 -6.63 7.70 -7.01
C ILE A 29 -5.46 8.38 -6.30
N LYS A 30 -5.59 9.68 -6.04
CA LYS A 30 -4.74 10.37 -5.07
C LYS A 30 -5.28 10.06 -3.67
N VAL A 31 -4.63 9.13 -2.98
CA VAL A 31 -5.02 8.72 -1.63
C VAL A 31 -4.80 9.89 -0.66
N ASN A 32 -5.86 10.27 0.07
CA ASN A 32 -5.82 11.29 1.12
C ASN A 32 -5.67 10.67 2.51
N GLN A 33 -6.31 9.51 2.73
CA GLN A 33 -6.29 8.78 3.99
C GLN A 33 -6.30 7.27 3.70
N SER A 34 -5.59 6.51 4.54
CA SER A 34 -5.67 5.05 4.60
C SER A 34 -5.62 4.63 6.06
N ALA A 35 -6.53 3.75 6.47
CA ALA A 35 -6.55 3.15 7.78
C ALA A 35 -5.69 1.89 7.83
N ILE A 36 -5.44 1.40 9.05
CA ILE A 36 -4.75 0.15 9.34
C ILE A 36 -5.79 -0.83 9.85
N CYS A 37 -6.03 -1.88 9.08
CA CYS A 37 -6.89 -2.97 9.50
C CYS A 37 -6.14 -3.97 10.37
N GLY A 38 -6.84 -4.76 11.19
CA GLY A 38 -6.25 -5.90 11.89
C GLY A 38 -5.60 -6.91 10.94
N THR A 39 -6.11 -7.03 9.71
CA THR A 39 -5.52 -7.88 8.67
C THR A 39 -4.15 -7.37 8.22
N ASP A 40 -3.92 -6.06 8.15
CA ASP A 40 -2.60 -5.51 7.82
C ASP A 40 -1.59 -5.85 8.93
N VAL A 41 -2.03 -5.82 10.19
CA VAL A 41 -1.22 -6.24 11.35
C VAL A 41 -0.88 -7.73 11.26
N HIS A 42 -1.85 -8.59 10.97
CA HIS A 42 -1.59 -10.01 10.78
C HIS A 42 -0.63 -10.28 9.60
N ALA A 43 -0.78 -9.55 8.50
CA ALA A 43 0.11 -9.67 7.35
C ALA A 43 1.56 -9.30 7.68
N PHE A 44 1.74 -8.26 8.50
CA PHE A 44 3.03 -7.81 9.01
C PHE A 44 3.64 -8.78 10.03
N MET A 45 2.84 -9.29 10.97
CA MET A 45 3.33 -10.14 12.07
C MET A 45 3.73 -11.54 11.62
N TYR A 46 3.03 -12.09 10.62
CA TYR A 46 3.13 -13.49 10.22
C TYR A 46 3.68 -13.70 8.80
N ASP A 47 4.30 -12.68 8.20
CA ASP A 47 4.90 -12.75 6.85
C ASP A 47 3.91 -13.26 5.77
N ILE A 48 2.63 -12.92 5.89
CA ILE A 48 1.59 -13.35 4.92
C ILE A 48 1.71 -12.53 3.62
N ALA A 49 2.08 -11.25 3.73
CA ALA A 49 2.30 -10.40 2.58
C ALA A 49 3.66 -10.71 1.93
N PRO A 50 3.74 -10.84 0.59
CA PRO A 50 5.01 -10.93 -0.09
C PRO A 50 5.91 -9.71 0.16
N PRO A 51 7.24 -9.89 0.30
CA PRO A 51 8.15 -8.76 0.31
C PRO A 51 8.02 -7.93 -0.97
N GLY A 52 7.93 -6.62 -0.84
CA GLY A 52 7.66 -5.67 -1.92
C GLY A 52 6.19 -5.22 -2.01
N SER A 53 5.27 -5.83 -1.26
CA SER A 53 3.87 -5.41 -1.25
C SER A 53 3.68 -4.03 -0.62
N VAL A 54 2.81 -3.21 -1.23
CA VAL A 54 2.22 -2.02 -0.61
C VAL A 54 0.90 -2.44 0.02
N LEU A 55 0.80 -2.35 1.35
CA LEU A 55 -0.43 -2.71 2.08
C LEU A 55 -1.37 -1.50 2.24
N GLY A 56 -2.54 -1.74 2.82
CA GLY A 56 -3.60 -0.75 2.99
C GLY A 56 -4.75 -1.03 2.04
N HIS A 57 -5.82 -1.60 2.58
CA HIS A 57 -7.06 -1.91 1.86
C HIS A 57 -8.27 -1.10 2.35
N GLU A 58 -8.01 -0.09 3.18
CA GLU A 58 -9.02 0.79 3.77
C GLU A 58 -8.65 2.25 3.47
N PHE A 59 -8.82 2.70 2.22
CA PHE A 59 -8.42 4.04 1.80
C PHE A 59 -9.54 4.85 1.18
N ALA A 60 -9.39 6.18 1.24
CA ALA A 60 -10.23 7.14 0.55
C ALA A 60 -9.37 8.25 -0.07
N GLY A 61 -9.81 8.76 -1.21
CA GLY A 61 -9.10 9.77 -1.96
C GLY A 61 -9.94 10.39 -3.06
N VAL A 62 -9.29 11.14 -3.94
CA VAL A 62 -9.91 11.77 -5.12
C VAL A 62 -9.33 11.18 -6.39
N ILE A 63 -10.11 11.18 -7.48
CA ILE A 63 -9.60 10.84 -8.81
C ILE A 63 -8.53 11.89 -9.18
N ALA A 64 -7.37 11.41 -9.64
CA ALA A 64 -6.16 12.21 -9.89
C ALA A 64 -5.99 12.65 -11.34
#